data_AF-A0A0E0JCP1-F1
#
_entry.id   AF-A0A0E0JCP1-F1
#
_cell.length_a   1.000
_cell.length_b   1.000
_cell.length_c   1.000
_cell.angle_alpha   90.00
_cell.angle_beta   90.00
_cell.angle_gamma   90.00
#
_symmetry.space_group_name_H-M   'P 1'
#
loop_
_entity.id
_entity.type
_entity.pdbx_description
1 polymer ?
#
loop_
_entity_poly.entity_id
_entity_poly.type
_entity_poly.pdbx_seq_one_letter_code
_entity_poly.pdbx_strand_id
1 'polypeptide(L)'
;MLYLHRVRRRWCCSLTSCSCSKGPASSYGGACTREQRRLVQIRSKVLLSEVLRAIGGNEAQYTCRAVADRYIGFAEATVYGARGDEESFVVRAQGISAIRPRDTEESAAHALISIIKKECRVEFDDTNWFDMNHYHCEIEQLKRALGRARKKHNTLAKKARLLEIGWDKALDLLAFVNQICDGICSSALGGPDADGLNNREVGVLYDVHRLGEYAQSHMDEGLANLSSVASRCI
;
A
#
# COMPACT_ATOMS: atom_id res chain seq x y z
N MET A 1 9.33 32.84 -13.69
CA MET A 1 10.02 32.43 -14.93
C MET A 1 11.18 31.53 -14.51
N LEU A 2 11.11 30.23 -14.83
CA LEU A 2 12.06 29.22 -14.37
C LEU A 2 13.18 29.07 -15.41
N TYR A 3 14.43 29.06 -14.97
CA TYR A 3 15.58 28.77 -15.83
C TYR A 3 16.43 27.68 -15.15
N LEU A 4 16.72 26.60 -15.87
CA LEU A 4 17.71 25.63 -15.45
C LEU A 4 19.07 26.00 -16.02
N HIS A 5 20.07 26.08 -15.14
CA HIS A 5 21.47 26.13 -15.55
C HIS A 5 22.09 24.74 -15.36
N ARG A 6 22.74 24.26 -16.41
CA ARG A 6 23.61 23.08 -16.38
C ARG A 6 24.88 23.40 -15.60
N VAL A 7 24.81 23.39 -14.26
CA VAL A 7 26.01 23.50 -13.43
C VAL A 7 26.60 22.10 -13.30
N ARG A 8 27.84 21.94 -13.80
CA ARG A 8 28.68 20.72 -13.79
C ARG A 8 28.12 19.56 -12.93
N ARG A 9 27.70 18.49 -13.63
CA ARG A 9 27.47 17.12 -13.13
C ARG A 9 26.20 16.83 -12.30
N ARG A 10 25.25 17.76 -12.09
CA ARG A 10 23.96 17.46 -11.43
C ARG A 10 22.78 18.22 -12.03
N TRP A 11 21.62 17.57 -12.10
CA TRP A 11 20.34 18.20 -12.44
C TRP A 11 19.80 18.92 -11.19
N CYS A 12 19.69 20.24 -11.26
CA CYS A 12 19.18 21.07 -10.17
C CYS A 12 18.13 22.04 -10.72
N CYS A 13 16.93 22.04 -10.15
CA CYS A 13 15.96 23.10 -10.43
C CYS A 13 16.31 24.33 -9.62
N SER A 14 16.28 25.51 -10.24
CA SER A 14 16.40 26.78 -9.54
C SER A 14 15.01 27.34 -9.23
N LEU A 15 14.74 27.58 -7.95
CA LEU A 15 13.56 28.33 -7.51
C LEU A 15 13.96 29.79 -7.35
N THR A 16 13.33 30.66 -8.13
CA THR A 16 13.37 32.11 -7.95
C THR A 16 12.27 32.53 -7.00
N SER A 17 12.65 32.92 -5.78
CA SER A 17 11.78 33.59 -4.82
C SER A 17 11.98 35.09 -4.95
N CYS A 18 11.06 35.79 -5.62
CA CYS A 18 11.01 37.25 -5.57
C CYS A 18 10.31 37.68 -4.28
N SER A 19 11.08 38.09 -3.27
CA SER A 19 10.53 38.83 -2.14
C SER A 19 10.31 40.28 -2.59
N CYS A 20 9.16 40.56 -3.21
CA CYS A 20 8.69 41.92 -3.37
C CYS A 20 8.19 42.42 -2.02
N SER A 21 9.07 43.10 -1.26
CA SER A 21 8.61 43.92 -0.14
C SER A 21 7.79 45.07 -0.73
N LYS A 22 6.46 45.04 -0.55
CA LYS A 22 5.60 46.20 -0.74
C LYS A 22 5.96 47.23 0.34
N GLY A 23 6.89 48.13 0.02
CA GLY A 23 7.11 49.40 0.71
C GLY A 23 6.64 50.54 -0.19
N PRO A 24 6.11 51.65 0.37
CA PRO A 24 5.53 52.72 -0.42
C PRO A 24 6.61 53.44 -1.24
N ALA A 25 6.23 53.86 -2.44
CA ALA A 25 7.09 54.53 -3.40
C ALA A 25 7.67 55.83 -2.83
N SER A 26 9.00 55.89 -2.66
CA SER A 26 9.76 57.14 -2.65
C SER A 26 11.25 56.86 -2.67
N SER A 27 11.95 57.59 -3.53
CA SER A 27 13.40 57.78 -3.62
C SER A 27 14.20 56.78 -4.46
N TYR A 28 14.80 57.35 -5.52
CA TYR A 28 15.79 56.76 -6.42
C TYR A 28 16.98 56.18 -5.66
N GLY A 29 17.32 54.93 -5.96
CA GLY A 29 18.52 54.28 -5.45
C GLY A 29 18.51 52.81 -5.83
N GLY A 30 19.03 52.48 -7.01
CA GLY A 30 19.19 51.09 -7.45
C GLY A 30 20.02 50.30 -6.45
N ALA A 31 19.40 49.30 -5.82
CA ALA A 31 20.10 48.27 -5.08
C ALA A 31 19.58 46.91 -5.55
N CYS A 32 20.48 46.21 -6.25
CA CYS A 32 20.35 44.87 -6.77
C CYS A 32 19.66 43.92 -5.76
N THR A 33 18.42 43.51 -6.05
CA THR A 33 17.74 42.47 -5.28
C THR A 33 18.49 41.16 -5.48
N ARG A 34 19.20 40.73 -4.45
CA ARG A 34 19.96 39.47 -4.40
C ARG A 34 18.99 38.31 -4.59
N GLU A 35 18.82 37.82 -5.83
CA GLU A 35 18.03 36.62 -6.13
C GLU A 35 18.52 35.46 -5.27
N GLN A 36 17.75 35.08 -4.25
CA GLN A 36 17.99 33.81 -3.55
C GLN A 36 17.47 32.67 -4.42
N ARG A 37 18.35 32.15 -5.28
CA ARG A 37 18.10 30.93 -6.04
C ARG A 37 18.24 29.74 -5.10
N ARG A 38 17.13 29.09 -4.75
CA ARG A 38 17.17 27.80 -4.04
C ARG A 38 17.35 26.69 -5.07
N LEU A 39 18.44 25.94 -4.96
CA LEU A 39 18.72 24.79 -5.83
C LEU A 39 18.15 23.53 -5.18
N VAL A 40 17.19 22.89 -5.86
CA VAL A 40 16.66 21.59 -5.44
C VAL A 40 17.32 20.51 -6.30
N GLN A 41 17.98 19.57 -5.65
CA GLN A 41 18.63 18.44 -6.33
C GLN A 41 17.61 17.35 -6.64
N ILE A 42 17.50 16.99 -7.92
CA ILE A 42 16.65 15.88 -8.37
C ILE A 42 17.46 14.58 -8.30
N ARG A 43 16.81 13.50 -7.84
CA ARG A 43 17.40 12.16 -7.88
C ARG A 43 17.36 11.60 -9.29
N SER A 44 18.51 11.21 -9.81
CA SER A 44 18.68 10.72 -11.17
C SER A 44 17.89 9.44 -11.43
N LYS A 45 17.72 8.57 -10.42
CA LYS A 45 16.91 7.35 -10.56
C LYS A 45 15.44 7.65 -10.86
N VAL A 46 14.87 8.64 -10.15
CA VAL A 46 13.47 9.06 -10.36
C VAL A 46 13.30 9.65 -11.75
N LEU A 47 14.24 10.51 -12.18
CA LEU A 47 14.25 11.06 -13.52
C LEU A 47 14.34 9.94 -14.58
N LEU A 48 15.26 9.00 -14.41
CA LEU A 48 15.44 7.88 -15.34
C LEU A 48 14.19 7.02 -15.51
N SER A 49 13.49 6.68 -14.43
CA SER A 49 12.22 5.93 -14.50
C SER A 49 11.18 6.64 -15.35
N GLU A 50 11.09 7.97 -15.23
CA GLU A 50 10.19 8.78 -16.04
C GLU A 50 10.58 8.84 -17.50
N VAL A 51 11.87 9.00 -17.78
CA VAL A 51 12.40 8.97 -19.15
C VAL A 51 12.00 7.69 -19.84
N LEU A 52 12.30 6.55 -19.20
CA LEU A 52 12.08 5.23 -19.76
C LEU A 52 10.60 5.01 -20.01
N ARG A 53 9.74 5.37 -19.06
CA ARG A 53 8.29 5.29 -19.26
C ARG A 53 7.80 6.10 -20.48
N ALA A 54 8.31 7.32 -20.64
CA ALA A 54 7.89 8.20 -21.73
C ALA A 54 8.34 7.71 -23.12
N ILE A 55 9.51 7.05 -23.20
CA ILE A 55 10.05 6.54 -24.47
C ILE A 55 9.72 5.07 -24.73
N GLY A 56 8.80 4.48 -23.96
CA GLY A 56 8.45 3.07 -24.09
C GLY A 56 9.63 2.15 -23.77
N GLY A 57 10.31 2.36 -22.66
CA GLY A 57 11.36 1.50 -22.11
C GLY A 57 10.91 0.75 -20.86
N ASN A 58 11.61 -0.32 -20.52
CA ASN A 58 11.40 -1.05 -19.28
C ASN A 58 12.00 -0.32 -18.06
N GLU A 59 11.72 -0.82 -16.86
CA GLU A 59 12.32 -0.29 -15.64
C GLU A 59 13.83 -0.58 -15.61
N ALA A 60 14.63 0.43 -15.26
CA ALA A 60 16.09 0.30 -15.22
C ALA A 60 16.54 -0.71 -14.16
N GLN A 61 17.37 -1.65 -14.57
CA GLN A 61 18.05 -2.59 -13.68
C GLN A 61 19.36 -2.00 -13.21
N TYR A 62 19.64 -2.13 -11.92
CA TYR A 62 20.86 -1.62 -11.29
C TYR A 62 21.68 -2.77 -10.75
N THR A 63 22.98 -2.75 -11.03
CA THR A 63 23.95 -3.66 -10.41
C THR A 63 25.10 -2.86 -9.81
N CYS A 64 25.64 -3.34 -8.69
CA CYS A 64 26.80 -2.74 -8.05
C CYS A 64 27.92 -3.76 -7.93
N ARG A 65 29.13 -3.35 -8.29
CA ARG A 65 30.35 -4.14 -8.12
C ARG A 65 31.26 -3.47 -7.11
N ALA A 66 31.68 -4.20 -6.09
CA ALA A 66 32.72 -3.74 -5.17
C ALA A 66 34.07 -3.75 -5.88
N VAL A 67 34.81 -2.65 -5.77
CA VAL A 67 36.17 -2.47 -6.31
C VAL A 67 37.00 -1.77 -5.26
N ALA A 68 37.91 -2.53 -4.63
CA ALA A 68 38.74 -2.09 -3.51
C ALA A 68 37.89 -1.51 -2.34
N ASP A 69 38.09 -0.23 -2.00
CA ASP A 69 37.40 0.51 -0.93
C ASP A 69 36.09 1.17 -1.41
N ARG A 70 35.68 0.93 -2.65
CA ARG A 70 34.55 1.62 -3.29
C ARG A 70 33.62 0.66 -4.03
N TYR A 71 32.52 1.21 -4.52
CA TYR A 71 31.58 0.54 -5.40
C TYR A 71 31.56 1.23 -6.76
N ILE A 72 31.25 0.47 -7.81
CA ILE A 72 30.91 0.97 -9.14
C ILE A 72 29.49 0.50 -9.45
N GLY A 73 28.64 1.41 -9.91
CA GLY A 73 27.25 1.13 -10.26
C GLY A 73 27.11 1.00 -11.77
N PHE A 74 26.25 0.10 -12.21
CA PHE A 74 25.84 -0.06 -13.60
C PHE A 74 24.32 0.04 -13.67
N ALA A 75 23.83 0.67 -14.73
CA ALA A 75 22.41 0.78 -15.03
C ALA A 75 22.16 0.24 -16.44
N GLU A 76 21.11 -0.56 -16.58
CA GLU A 76 20.70 -1.16 -17.84
C GLU A 76 19.20 -0.97 -18.04
N ALA A 77 18.79 -0.64 -19.26
CA ALA A 77 17.38 -0.61 -19.65
C ALA A 77 17.24 -1.03 -21.12
N THR A 78 16.08 -1.54 -21.48
CA THR A 78 15.68 -1.87 -22.85
C THR A 78 14.66 -0.84 -23.30
N VAL A 79 14.90 -0.27 -24.48
CA VAL A 79 14.01 0.73 -25.10
C VAL A 79 13.38 0.12 -26.35
N TYR A 80 12.07 0.28 -26.49
CA TYR A 80 11.30 -0.23 -27.62
C TYR A 80 10.94 0.91 -28.58
N GLY A 81 11.13 0.73 -29.90
CA GLY A 81 10.58 1.61 -30.94
C GLY A 81 11.15 3.04 -31.02
N ALA A 82 12.14 3.43 -30.20
CA ALA A 82 12.62 4.81 -30.14
C ALA A 82 13.43 5.30 -31.36
N ARG A 83 13.79 4.40 -32.30
CA ARG A 83 14.57 4.74 -33.51
C ARG A 83 13.77 4.76 -34.81
N GLY A 84 12.48 4.47 -34.77
CA GLY A 84 11.68 4.24 -35.98
C GLY A 84 11.80 2.82 -36.55
N ASP A 85 12.61 1.96 -35.92
CA ASP A 85 12.69 0.52 -36.20
C ASP A 85 11.92 -0.26 -35.13
N GLU A 86 11.28 -1.38 -35.50
CA GLU A 86 10.54 -2.25 -34.56
C GLU A 86 11.44 -3.00 -33.56
N GLU A 87 12.76 -2.98 -33.74
CA GLU A 87 13.69 -3.69 -32.88
C GLU A 87 13.99 -2.96 -31.57
N SER A 88 13.84 -3.70 -30.47
CA SER A 88 14.27 -3.26 -29.14
C SER A 88 15.79 -3.21 -29.03
N PHE A 89 16.34 -2.23 -28.32
CA PHE A 89 17.77 -2.20 -28.03
C PHE A 89 18.05 -1.94 -26.55
N VAL A 90 19.19 -2.47 -26.09
CA VAL A 90 19.62 -2.38 -24.69
C VAL A 90 20.60 -1.23 -24.54
N VAL A 91 20.31 -0.31 -23.63
CA VAL A 91 21.19 0.78 -23.21
C VAL A 91 21.83 0.43 -21.86
N ARG A 92 23.15 0.61 -21.78
CA ARG A 92 23.95 0.30 -20.59
C ARG A 92 24.81 1.49 -20.24
N ALA A 93 24.93 1.80 -18.96
CA ALA A 93 25.79 2.86 -18.46
C ALA A 93 26.54 2.44 -17.21
N GLN A 94 27.79 2.87 -17.13
CA GLN A 94 28.60 2.77 -15.92
C GLN A 94 28.63 4.14 -15.22
N GLY A 95 28.31 4.14 -13.93
CA GLY A 95 28.43 5.29 -13.04
C GLY A 95 29.86 5.51 -12.54
N ILE A 96 30.07 6.65 -11.88
CA ILE A 96 31.32 6.96 -11.19
C ILE A 96 31.39 6.14 -9.90
N SER A 97 32.60 5.76 -9.47
CA SER A 97 32.79 5.04 -8.22
C SER A 97 32.45 5.90 -7.00
N ALA A 98 31.83 5.29 -5.99
CA ALA A 98 31.46 5.95 -4.74
C ALA A 98 31.57 4.99 -3.55
N ILE A 99 31.63 5.55 -2.34
CA ILE A 99 31.75 4.80 -1.08
C ILE A 99 30.46 4.04 -0.77
N ARG A 100 29.30 4.59 -1.13
CA ARG A 100 27.98 3.98 -0.86
C ARG A 100 27.38 3.43 -2.16
N PRO A 101 26.86 2.19 -2.16
CA PRO A 101 26.17 1.61 -3.31
C PRO A 101 25.03 2.50 -3.85
N ARG A 102 24.27 3.16 -2.97
CA ARG A 102 23.19 4.06 -3.40
C ARG A 102 23.69 5.22 -4.27
N ASP A 103 24.86 5.76 -3.96
CA ASP A 103 25.40 6.91 -4.69
C ASP A 103 25.93 6.48 -6.08
N THR A 104 26.38 5.23 -6.20
CA THR A 104 26.81 4.67 -7.49
C THR A 104 25.64 4.35 -8.40
N GLU A 105 24.51 3.90 -7.86
CA GLU A 105 23.25 3.73 -8.61
C GLU A 105 22.74 5.06 -9.15
N GLU A 106 22.73 6.12 -8.33
CA GLU A 106 22.34 7.47 -8.77
C GLU A 106 23.30 8.01 -9.84
N SER A 107 24.60 7.70 -9.73
CA SER A 107 25.57 8.06 -10.76
C SER A 107 25.37 7.25 -12.05
N ALA A 108 25.04 5.96 -11.96
CA ALA A 108 24.78 5.12 -13.12
C ALA A 108 23.48 5.54 -13.83
N ALA A 109 22.45 5.89 -13.07
CA ALA A 109 21.22 6.48 -13.61
C ALA A 109 21.50 7.77 -14.38
N HIS A 110 22.33 8.66 -13.83
CA HIS A 110 22.72 9.89 -14.49
C HIS A 110 23.47 9.64 -15.82
N ALA A 111 24.38 8.67 -15.82
CA ALA A 111 25.11 8.28 -17.02
C ALA A 111 24.16 7.69 -18.08
N LEU A 112 23.20 6.85 -17.66
CA LEU A 112 22.23 6.25 -18.58
C LEU A 112 21.29 7.28 -19.21
N ILE A 113 20.82 8.27 -18.46
CA ILE A 113 20.06 9.41 -19.01
C ILE A 113 20.85 10.11 -20.12
N SER A 114 22.15 10.28 -19.93
CA SER A 114 23.01 10.94 -20.93
C SER A 114 23.14 10.11 -22.21
N ILE A 115 23.19 8.78 -22.08
CA ILE A 115 23.18 7.86 -23.21
C ILE A 115 21.82 7.91 -23.92
N ILE A 116 20.71 7.84 -23.19
CA ILE A 116 19.35 7.89 -23.75
C ILE A 116 19.11 9.21 -24.51
N LYS A 117 19.54 10.35 -23.96
CA LYS A 117 19.49 11.65 -24.68
C LYS A 117 20.14 11.57 -26.05
N LYS A 118 21.31 10.91 -26.13
CA LYS A 118 22.08 10.78 -27.36
C LYS A 118 21.48 9.75 -28.32
N GLU A 119 21.16 8.56 -27.82
CA GLU A 119 20.76 7.40 -28.63
C GLU A 119 19.28 7.43 -29.03
N CYS A 120 18.42 8.08 -28.25
CA CYS A 120 16.97 8.20 -28.49
C CYS A 120 16.54 9.61 -28.91
N ARG A 121 17.48 10.55 -29.07
CA ARG A 121 17.22 11.97 -29.43
C ARG A 121 16.16 12.65 -28.54
N VAL A 122 16.17 12.32 -27.24
CA VAL A 122 15.20 12.83 -26.26
C VAL A 122 15.68 14.16 -25.71
N GLU A 123 14.86 15.19 -25.87
CA GLU A 123 15.01 16.46 -25.16
C GLU A 123 14.17 16.45 -23.87
N PHE A 124 14.65 17.18 -22.86
CA PHE A 124 14.01 17.23 -21.56
C PHE A 124 13.45 18.62 -21.37
N ASP A 125 12.13 18.72 -21.37
CA ASP A 125 11.45 19.95 -20.96
C ASP A 125 11.40 20.00 -19.43
N ASP A 126 12.09 20.99 -18.90
CA ASP A 126 12.39 21.20 -17.49
C ASP A 126 11.24 21.88 -16.72
N THR A 127 10.17 22.29 -17.41
CA THR A 127 9.09 23.11 -16.84
C THR A 127 8.08 22.34 -15.97
N ASN A 128 7.93 21.02 -16.18
CA ASN A 128 6.84 20.22 -15.59
C ASN A 128 7.29 19.21 -14.52
N TRP A 129 8.54 19.31 -14.05
CA TRP A 129 9.14 18.28 -13.19
C TRP A 129 8.59 18.23 -11.76
N PHE A 130 8.29 19.39 -11.16
CA PHE A 130 7.77 19.44 -9.79
C PHE A 130 6.41 18.75 -9.67
N ASP A 131 5.55 18.92 -10.66
CA ASP A 131 4.24 18.28 -10.72
C ASP A 131 4.42 16.76 -10.83
N MET A 132 5.30 16.29 -11.73
CA MET A 132 5.56 14.86 -11.89
C MET A 132 6.18 14.19 -10.65
N ASN A 133 7.10 14.86 -9.96
CA ASN A 133 7.70 14.32 -8.73
C ASN A 133 6.71 14.32 -7.55
N HIS A 134 5.77 15.28 -7.51
CA HIS A 134 4.67 15.28 -6.55
C HIS A 134 3.76 14.06 -6.74
N TYR A 135 3.32 13.79 -7.97
CA TYR A 135 2.50 12.62 -8.29
C TYR A 135 3.20 11.29 -7.95
N HIS A 136 4.50 11.17 -8.20
CA HIS A 136 5.27 9.97 -7.81
C HIS A 136 5.27 9.72 -6.31
N CYS A 137 5.49 10.78 -5.53
CA CYS A 137 5.50 10.67 -4.08
C CYS A 137 4.12 10.21 -3.56
N GLU A 138 3.04 10.78 -4.09
CA GLU A 138 1.67 10.41 -3.73
C GLU A 138 1.32 8.99 -4.12
N ILE A 139 1.68 8.55 -5.35
CA ILE A 139 1.47 7.18 -5.81
C ILE A 139 2.17 6.18 -4.88
N GLU A 140 3.41 6.44 -4.51
CA GLU A 140 4.15 5.56 -3.59
C GLU A 140 3.57 5.55 -2.18
N GLN A 141 3.06 6.69 -1.70
CA GLN A 141 2.32 6.74 -0.43
C GLN A 141 1.03 5.92 -0.49
N LEU A 142 0.27 6.04 -1.58
CA LEU A 142 -0.97 5.28 -1.82
C LEU A 142 -0.70 3.78 -1.91
N LYS A 143 0.34 3.34 -2.64
CA LYS A 143 0.74 1.92 -2.68
C LYS A 143 1.04 1.36 -1.29
N ARG A 144 1.75 2.12 -0.45
CA ARG A 144 2.01 1.72 0.95
C ARG A 144 0.73 1.69 1.79
N ALA A 145 -0.16 2.67 1.62
CA ALA A 145 -1.44 2.71 2.32
C ALA A 145 -2.33 1.51 1.94
N LEU A 146 -2.42 1.19 0.65
CA LEU A 146 -3.12 0.03 0.12
C LEU A 146 -2.52 -1.27 0.67
N GLY A 147 -1.19 -1.40 0.69
CA GLY A 147 -0.51 -2.55 1.29
C GLY A 147 -0.86 -2.74 2.77
N ARG A 148 -0.91 -1.65 3.54
CA ARG A 148 -1.37 -1.69 4.95
C ARG A 148 -2.83 -2.07 5.08
N ALA A 149 -3.71 -1.52 4.25
CA ALA A 149 -5.14 -1.82 4.24
C ALA A 149 -5.39 -3.30 3.92
N ARG A 150 -4.72 -3.85 2.89
CA ARG A 150 -4.81 -5.26 2.52
C ARG A 150 -4.33 -6.19 3.64
N LYS A 151 -3.25 -5.84 4.34
CA LYS A 151 -2.77 -6.60 5.50
C LYS A 151 -3.80 -6.61 6.63
N LYS A 152 -4.38 -5.44 6.95
CA LYS A 152 -5.45 -5.34 7.96
C LYS A 152 -6.69 -6.15 7.57
N HIS A 153 -7.13 -6.05 6.31
CA HIS A 153 -8.24 -6.83 5.78
C HIS A 153 -8.01 -8.33 5.94
N ASN A 154 -6.84 -8.83 5.56
CA ASN A 154 -6.50 -10.25 5.71
C ASN A 154 -6.48 -10.71 7.17
N THR A 155 -6.01 -9.85 8.09
CA THR A 155 -6.08 -10.14 9.53
C THR A 155 -7.51 -10.18 10.04
N LEU A 156 -8.36 -9.23 9.61
CA LEU A 156 -9.78 -9.21 9.97
C LEU A 156 -10.53 -10.43 9.42
N ALA A 157 -10.30 -10.79 8.16
CA ALA A 157 -10.90 -11.98 7.54
C ALA A 157 -10.54 -13.26 8.31
N LYS A 158 -9.28 -13.41 8.76
CA LYS A 158 -8.88 -14.55 9.60
C LYS A 158 -9.61 -14.57 10.95
N LYS A 159 -9.73 -13.41 11.60
CA LYS A 159 -10.46 -13.30 12.88
C LYS A 159 -11.94 -13.58 12.72
N ALA A 160 -12.57 -13.06 11.67
CA ALA A 160 -13.96 -13.31 11.33
C ALA A 160 -14.22 -14.82 11.14
N ARG A 161 -13.36 -15.52 10.39
CA ARG A 161 -13.46 -16.97 10.21
C ARG A 161 -13.32 -17.76 11.53
N LEU A 162 -12.45 -17.32 12.44
CA LEU A 162 -12.33 -17.96 13.75
C LEU A 162 -13.57 -17.74 14.62
N LEU A 163 -14.18 -16.56 14.53
CA LEU A 163 -15.44 -16.26 15.20
C LEU A 163 -16.59 -17.09 14.64
N GLU A 164 -16.68 -17.22 13.31
CA GLU A 164 -17.64 -18.08 12.62
C GLU A 164 -17.54 -19.54 13.11
N ILE A 165 -16.34 -20.12 13.10
CA ILE A 165 -16.11 -21.49 13.62
C ILE A 165 -16.49 -21.60 15.12
N GLY A 166 -16.13 -20.61 15.93
CA GLY A 166 -16.46 -20.61 17.35
C GLY A 166 -17.97 -20.51 17.61
N TRP A 167 -18.66 -19.78 16.74
CA TRP A 167 -20.10 -19.59 16.81
C TRP A 167 -20.87 -20.84 16.37
N ASP A 168 -20.50 -21.46 15.25
CA ASP A 168 -21.10 -22.72 14.79
C ASP A 168 -21.02 -23.79 15.87
N LYS A 169 -19.86 -23.92 16.52
CA LYS A 169 -19.68 -24.84 17.65
C LYS A 169 -20.58 -24.51 18.84
N ALA A 170 -20.83 -23.24 19.12
CA ALA A 170 -21.71 -22.84 20.21
C ALA A 170 -23.18 -23.20 19.88
N LEU A 171 -23.60 -23.00 18.63
CA LEU A 171 -24.91 -23.42 18.15
C LEU A 171 -25.07 -24.95 18.21
N ASP A 172 -24.08 -25.71 17.75
CA ASP A 172 -24.08 -27.17 17.83
C ASP A 172 -24.21 -27.67 19.29
N LEU A 173 -23.50 -27.03 20.22
CA LEU A 173 -23.58 -27.35 21.64
C LEU A 173 -24.96 -27.02 22.24
N LEU A 174 -25.54 -25.87 21.88
CA LEU A 174 -26.89 -25.50 22.34
C LEU A 174 -27.95 -26.46 21.79
N ALA A 175 -27.86 -26.82 20.50
CA ALA A 175 -28.73 -27.81 19.87
C ALA A 175 -28.60 -29.18 20.56
N PHE A 176 -27.37 -29.59 20.88
CA PHE A 176 -27.11 -30.84 21.60
C PHE A 176 -27.68 -30.83 23.03
N VAL A 177 -27.53 -29.73 23.78
CA VAL A 177 -28.14 -29.56 25.10
C VAL A 177 -29.67 -29.64 25.00
N ASN A 178 -30.27 -28.94 24.03
CA ASN A 178 -31.72 -28.98 23.84
C ASN A 178 -32.20 -30.40 23.53
N GLN A 179 -31.49 -31.13 22.65
CA GLN A 179 -31.80 -32.53 22.33
C GLN A 179 -31.72 -33.45 23.55
N ILE A 180 -30.73 -33.25 24.44
CA ILE A 180 -30.62 -34.00 25.70
C ILE A 180 -31.81 -33.68 26.60
N CYS A 181 -32.14 -32.40 26.78
CA CYS A 181 -33.28 -31.97 27.61
C CYS A 181 -34.59 -32.58 27.10
N ASP A 182 -34.84 -32.51 25.79
CA ASP A 182 -36.02 -33.11 25.15
C ASP A 182 -36.05 -34.63 25.32
N GLY A 183 -34.90 -35.30 25.18
CA GLY A 183 -34.77 -36.74 25.37
C GLY A 183 -35.06 -37.18 26.80
N ILE A 184 -34.54 -36.46 27.80
CA ILE A 184 -34.81 -36.71 29.23
C ILE A 184 -36.29 -36.52 29.51
N CYS A 185 -36.88 -35.40 29.11
CA CYS A 185 -38.30 -35.11 29.34
C CYS A 185 -39.20 -36.13 28.65
N SER A 186 -38.93 -36.47 27.38
CA SER A 186 -39.74 -37.43 26.62
C SER A 186 -39.66 -38.84 27.19
N SER A 187 -38.48 -39.28 27.64
CA SER A 187 -38.29 -40.61 28.22
C SER A 187 -38.96 -40.74 29.60
N ALA A 188 -38.89 -39.70 30.43
CA ALA A 188 -39.46 -39.71 31.78
C ALA A 188 -40.99 -39.51 31.78
N LEU A 189 -41.53 -38.67 30.90
CA LEU A 189 -42.96 -38.36 30.83
C LEU A 189 -43.75 -39.27 29.87
N GLY A 190 -43.09 -39.88 28.89
CA GLY A 190 -43.71 -40.80 27.93
C GLY A 190 -43.50 -42.29 28.24
N GLY A 191 -42.76 -42.61 29.30
CA GLY A 191 -42.45 -43.98 29.70
C GLY A 191 -43.54 -44.63 30.58
N PRO A 192 -43.51 -45.96 30.76
CA PRO A 192 -44.48 -46.70 31.58
C PRO A 192 -44.46 -46.30 33.07
N ASP A 193 -43.39 -45.64 33.53
CA ASP A 193 -43.21 -45.19 34.93
C ASP A 193 -43.63 -43.73 35.16
N ALA A 194 -44.19 -43.04 34.15
CA ALA A 194 -44.54 -41.63 34.24
C ALA A 194 -45.53 -41.31 35.39
N ASP A 195 -46.47 -42.23 35.66
CA ASP A 195 -47.45 -42.10 36.75
C ASP A 195 -46.83 -42.35 38.15
N GLY A 196 -45.59 -42.85 38.21
CA GLY A 196 -44.85 -43.17 39.45
C GLY A 196 -43.93 -42.06 39.94
N LEU A 197 -43.82 -40.94 39.21
CA LEU A 197 -42.93 -39.82 39.55
C LEU A 197 -43.41 -39.08 40.80
N ASN A 198 -42.48 -38.80 41.73
CA ASN A 198 -42.78 -37.96 42.88
C ASN A 198 -42.66 -36.46 42.57
N ASN A 199 -43.22 -35.61 43.43
CA ASN A 199 -43.21 -34.14 43.25
C ASN A 199 -41.80 -33.54 43.06
N ARG A 200 -40.76 -34.17 43.64
CA ARG A 200 -39.38 -33.70 43.50
C ARG A 200 -38.82 -34.02 42.11
N GLU A 201 -39.10 -35.22 41.60
CA GLU A 201 -38.71 -35.64 40.24
C GLU A 201 -39.42 -34.82 39.17
N VAL A 202 -40.72 -34.54 39.36
CA VAL A 202 -41.48 -33.64 38.50
C VAL A 202 -40.88 -32.23 38.48
N GLY A 203 -40.43 -31.72 39.64
CA GLY A 203 -39.74 -30.43 39.72
C GLY A 203 -38.42 -30.40 38.94
N VAL A 204 -37.62 -31.48 38.99
CA VAL A 204 -36.38 -31.60 38.23
C VAL A 204 -36.65 -31.64 36.72
N LEU A 205 -37.69 -32.36 36.27
CA LEU A 205 -38.07 -32.41 34.86
C LEU A 205 -38.56 -31.05 34.34
N TYR A 206 -39.27 -30.29 35.18
CA TYR A 206 -39.65 -28.91 34.86
C TYR A 206 -38.43 -28.01 34.67
N ASP A 207 -37.43 -28.11 35.55
CA ASP A 207 -36.19 -27.34 35.42
C ASP A 207 -35.39 -27.74 34.16
N VAL A 208 -35.36 -29.02 33.81
CA VAL A 208 -34.72 -29.53 32.58
C VAL A 208 -35.45 -29.03 31.33
N HIS A 209 -36.79 -29.03 31.33
CA HIS A 209 -37.58 -28.49 30.23
C HIS A 209 -37.34 -27.00 30.04
N ARG A 210 -37.33 -26.23 31.13
CA ARG A 210 -37.05 -24.79 31.11
C ARG A 210 -35.63 -24.47 30.60
N LEU A 211 -34.66 -25.35 30.88
CA LEU A 211 -33.31 -25.22 30.34
C LEU A 211 -33.28 -25.43 28.81
N GLY A 212 -34.06 -26.37 28.30
CA GLY A 212 -34.25 -26.59 26.85
C GLY A 212 -34.85 -25.36 26.16
N GLU A 213 -35.95 -24.83 26.69
CA GLU A 213 -36.59 -23.60 26.17
C GLU A 213 -35.62 -22.41 26.17
N TYR A 214 -34.83 -22.27 27.24
CA TYR A 214 -33.80 -21.24 27.34
C TYR A 214 -32.72 -21.40 26.25
N ALA A 215 -32.23 -22.63 26.03
CA ALA A 215 -31.23 -22.91 25.01
C ALA A 215 -31.76 -22.61 23.59
N GLN A 216 -33.00 -23.00 23.30
CA GLN A 216 -33.66 -22.73 22.03
C GLN A 216 -33.85 -21.21 21.79
N SER A 217 -34.36 -20.48 22.79
CA SER A 217 -34.57 -19.03 22.69
C SER A 217 -33.27 -18.28 22.39
N HIS A 218 -32.15 -18.65 23.02
CA HIS A 218 -30.86 -18.01 22.77
C HIS A 218 -30.27 -18.36 21.41
N MET A 219 -30.51 -19.57 20.91
CA MET A 219 -30.13 -19.96 19.56
C MET A 219 -30.88 -19.13 18.51
N ASP A 220 -32.20 -18.97 18.66
CA ASP A 220 -33.03 -18.18 17.73
C ASP A 220 -32.65 -16.69 17.75
N GLU A 221 -32.42 -16.12 18.93
CA GLU A 221 -31.94 -14.74 19.08
C GLU A 221 -30.56 -14.55 18.42
N GLY A 222 -29.64 -15.49 18.63
CA GLY A 222 -28.32 -15.50 18.01
C GLY A 222 -28.38 -15.52 16.49
N LEU A 223 -29.24 -16.38 15.92
CA LEU A 223 -29.42 -16.53 14.48
C LEU A 223 -30.05 -15.27 13.84
N ALA A 224 -31.01 -14.64 14.52
CA ALA A 224 -31.65 -13.41 14.06
C ALA A 224 -30.64 -12.24 14.05
N ASN A 225 -29.82 -12.12 15.10
CA ASN A 225 -28.79 -11.10 15.19
C ASN A 225 -27.74 -11.25 14.07
N LEU A 226 -27.31 -12.48 13.77
CA LEU A 226 -26.40 -12.75 12.67
C LEU A 226 -26.99 -12.41 11.30
N SER A 227 -28.22 -12.84 11.05
CA SER A 227 -28.92 -12.54 9.79
C SER A 227 -29.04 -11.03 9.56
N SER A 228 -29.32 -10.28 10.62
CA SER A 228 -29.39 -8.81 10.60
C SER A 228 -28.05 -8.16 10.28
N VAL A 229 -26.95 -8.64 10.90
CA VAL A 229 -25.60 -8.10 10.67
C VAL A 229 -25.11 -8.45 9.26
N ALA A 230 -25.30 -9.69 8.81
CA ALA A 230 -24.93 -10.12 7.46
C ALA A 230 -25.61 -9.27 6.37
N SER A 231 -26.88 -8.92 6.57
CA SER A 231 -27.66 -8.05 5.67
C SER A 231 -27.15 -6.61 5.58
N ARG A 232 -26.41 -6.13 6.58
CA ARG A 232 -25.84 -4.76 6.60
C ARG A 232 -24.44 -4.69 6.00
N CYS A 233 -23.80 -5.83 5.77
CA CYS A 233 -22.43 -5.92 5.26
C CYS A 233 -22.34 -6.29 3.77
N ILE A 234 -23.48 -6.61 3.13
CA ILE A 234 -23.65 -6.84 1.68
C ILE A 234 -24.29 -5.59 1.07
#